data_AF-A0A9E4VDY3-F1
#
_entry.id   AF-A0A9E4VDY3-F1
#
_cell.length_a   1.000
_cell.length_b   1.000
_cell.length_c   1.000
_cell.angle_alpha   90.00
_cell.angle_beta   90.00
_cell.angle_gamma   90.00
#
_symmetry.space_group_name_H-M   'P 1'
#
loop_
_entity.id
_entity.type
_entity.pdbx_description
1 polymer ?
#
loop_
_entity_poly.entity_id
_entity_poly.type
_entity_poly.pdbx_seq_one_letter_code
_entity_poly.pdbx_strand_id
1 'polypeptide(L)'
;RMTEVNGRSQDLTVISEDFPETSDLAPGYNANGELHFGPDGFLYASVGDYDLFDKNPGLITDLGTPVGKLLRMTKDGQAAPGNPFENDLASDSRIFAYGFREPISFTFSPTGTIFGNDNTTISCEELNVIEAGGYYGWPEMGAFPFDNCLAAPGNQAIHHFSREGLEPNAFISFVEVSALSFLSNSPYDLLGDSLIVCESQKGAAADGTNTDGVLRSLTLSGEQVTGSEVITNSCFGEARVAPDGIVYYATRTEVRMLMDDPARLAPDPF
;
A
#
# COMPACT_ATOMS: atom_id res chain seq x y z
N ARG A 1 -9.50 -4.39 17.80
CA ARG A 1 -8.30 -4.61 18.67
C ARG A 1 -8.55 -5.82 19.56
N MET A 2 -7.60 -6.73 19.68
CA MET A 2 -7.64 -7.84 20.63
C MET A 2 -6.36 -7.81 21.47
N THR A 3 -6.43 -8.31 22.70
CA THR A 3 -5.28 -8.49 23.58
C THR A 3 -4.76 -9.92 23.43
N GLU A 4 -3.46 -10.07 23.19
CA GLU A 4 -2.80 -11.38 23.19
C GLU A 4 -2.47 -11.78 24.63
N VAL A 5 -2.89 -13.00 25.03
CA VAL A 5 -2.54 -13.63 26.31
C VAL A 5 -2.24 -15.11 26.10
N ASN A 6 -0.96 -15.51 26.24
CA ASN A 6 -0.46 -16.88 26.15
C ASN A 6 -0.77 -17.60 24.81
N GLY A 7 -0.47 -16.95 23.71
CA GLY A 7 -0.75 -17.38 22.33
C GLY A 7 -2.23 -17.29 21.93
N ARG A 8 -3.06 -16.52 22.66
CA ARG A 8 -4.51 -16.45 22.40
C ARG A 8 -5.01 -15.02 22.41
N SER A 9 -5.77 -14.66 21.38
CA SER A 9 -6.49 -13.38 21.31
C SER A 9 -7.72 -13.40 22.24
N GLN A 10 -7.84 -12.37 23.06
CA GLN A 10 -8.94 -12.15 24.01
C GLN A 10 -9.36 -10.66 23.97
N ASP A 11 -10.44 -10.31 24.68
CA ASP A 11 -10.88 -8.92 24.91
C ASP A 11 -11.03 -8.07 23.63
N LEU A 12 -11.87 -8.55 22.70
CA LEU A 12 -12.17 -7.81 21.47
C LEU A 12 -12.79 -6.45 21.81
N THR A 13 -12.09 -5.39 21.41
CA THR A 13 -12.58 -4.01 21.39
C THR A 13 -12.75 -3.58 19.94
N VAL A 14 -13.96 -3.15 19.58
CA VAL A 14 -14.23 -2.54 18.27
C VAL A 14 -13.67 -1.11 18.26
N ILE A 15 -12.91 -0.76 17.21
CA ILE A 15 -12.28 0.56 17.08
C ILE A 15 -13.17 1.50 16.26
N SER A 16 -13.76 1.00 15.18
CA SER A 16 -14.69 1.74 14.30
C SER A 16 -15.70 0.77 13.71
N GLU A 17 -16.91 1.26 13.44
CA GLU A 17 -18.01 0.51 12.81
C GLU A 17 -18.59 1.24 11.58
N ASP A 18 -18.04 2.40 11.24
CA ASP A 18 -18.57 3.34 10.25
C ASP A 18 -17.82 3.28 8.91
N PHE A 19 -17.18 2.15 8.62
CA PHE A 19 -16.68 1.85 7.29
C PHE A 19 -17.83 1.43 6.37
N PRO A 20 -17.79 1.79 5.08
CA PRO A 20 -18.82 1.41 4.13
C PRO A 20 -18.97 -0.12 4.09
N GLU A 21 -20.22 -0.58 4.21
CA GLU A 21 -20.53 -1.99 4.06
C GLU A 21 -20.62 -2.38 2.58
N THR A 22 -20.20 -3.60 2.27
CA THR A 22 -20.40 -4.18 0.94
C THR A 22 -21.88 -4.50 0.72
N SER A 23 -22.41 -4.21 -0.46
CA SER A 23 -23.78 -4.52 -0.88
C SER A 23 -23.82 -5.05 -2.31
N ASP A 24 -24.97 -5.54 -2.79
CA ASP A 24 -25.11 -5.95 -4.19
C ASP A 24 -24.80 -4.80 -5.18
N LEU A 25 -25.00 -3.55 -4.76
CA LEU A 25 -24.68 -2.35 -5.55
C LEU A 25 -23.22 -1.90 -5.38
N ALA A 26 -22.55 -2.32 -4.32
CA ALA A 26 -21.18 -1.99 -3.96
C ALA A 26 -20.50 -3.26 -3.42
N PRO A 27 -20.16 -4.24 -4.27
CA PRO A 27 -19.77 -5.58 -3.84
C PRO A 27 -18.47 -5.62 -3.03
N GLY A 28 -17.75 -4.49 -2.91
CA GLY A 28 -16.53 -4.37 -2.13
C GLY A 28 -15.25 -4.67 -2.89
N TYR A 29 -15.30 -4.72 -4.23
CA TYR A 29 -14.06 -4.64 -5.01
C TYR A 29 -13.34 -3.34 -4.66
N ASN A 30 -12.01 -3.37 -4.54
CA ASN A 30 -11.20 -2.24 -4.08
C ASN A 30 -11.56 -1.72 -2.67
N ALA A 31 -12.38 -2.40 -1.86
CA ALA A 31 -12.64 -1.98 -0.47
C ALA A 31 -11.43 -2.19 0.46
N ASN A 32 -10.42 -2.90 -0.06
CA ASN A 32 -9.23 -3.36 0.64
C ASN A 32 -8.42 -2.18 1.18
N GLY A 33 -7.58 -2.48 2.17
CA GLY A 33 -6.61 -1.54 2.71
C GLY A 33 -5.81 -2.15 3.85
N GLU A 34 -4.88 -1.36 4.35
CA GLU A 34 -3.90 -1.76 5.35
C GLU A 34 -4.04 -0.92 6.63
N LEU A 35 -3.58 -1.49 7.74
CA LEU A 35 -3.48 -0.80 9.02
C LEU A 35 -2.02 -0.69 9.45
N HIS A 36 -1.57 0.51 9.80
CA HIS A 36 -0.26 0.73 10.41
C HIS A 36 -0.33 1.72 11.57
N PHE A 37 0.54 1.53 12.56
CA PHE A 37 0.84 2.59 13.50
C PHE A 37 1.95 3.48 12.93
N GLY A 38 1.66 4.76 12.82
CA GLY A 38 2.67 5.75 12.43
C GLY A 38 3.70 5.98 13.53
N PRO A 39 4.85 6.59 13.20
CA PRO A 39 5.87 6.97 14.18
C PRO A 39 5.36 8.02 15.19
N ASP A 40 4.25 8.69 14.87
CA ASP A 40 3.54 9.63 15.75
C ASP A 40 2.61 8.93 16.76
N GLY A 41 2.50 7.59 16.70
CA GLY A 41 1.73 6.76 17.62
C GLY A 41 0.24 6.64 17.31
N PHE A 42 -0.23 7.20 16.19
CA PHE A 42 -1.60 7.09 15.72
C PHE A 42 -1.78 5.91 14.77
N LEU A 43 -3.01 5.40 14.68
CA LEU A 43 -3.40 4.34 13.76
C LEU A 43 -3.77 4.97 12.42
N TYR A 44 -3.23 4.44 11.33
CA TYR A 44 -3.57 4.79 9.98
C TYR A 44 -4.31 3.63 9.33
N ALA A 45 -5.30 3.95 8.49
CA ALA A 45 -6.09 2.97 7.75
C ALA A 45 -6.32 3.45 6.32
N SER A 46 -5.91 2.67 5.33
CA SER A 46 -6.28 2.95 3.94
C SER A 46 -7.65 2.34 3.61
N VAL A 47 -8.41 3.03 2.79
CA VAL A 47 -9.77 2.65 2.39
C VAL A 47 -9.92 2.99 0.92
N GLY A 48 -10.15 1.99 0.07
CA GLY A 48 -10.35 2.23 -1.35
C GLY A 48 -11.76 2.68 -1.72
N ASP A 49 -12.05 2.67 -3.02
CA ASP A 49 -13.21 3.32 -3.62
C ASP A 49 -14.46 2.43 -3.70
N TYR A 50 -14.35 1.17 -3.26
CA TYR A 50 -15.43 0.16 -3.32
C TYR A 50 -15.95 -0.11 -4.75
N ASP A 51 -15.15 0.21 -5.77
CA ASP A 51 -15.51 0.15 -7.19
C ASP A 51 -16.75 1.01 -7.50
N LEU A 52 -16.85 2.14 -6.80
CA LEU A 52 -17.95 3.09 -6.93
C LEU A 52 -17.64 4.23 -7.90
N PHE A 53 -16.43 4.33 -8.46
CA PHE A 53 -16.08 5.46 -9.34
C PHE A 53 -17.02 5.62 -10.54
N ASP A 54 -17.49 4.53 -11.16
CA ASP A 54 -18.42 4.59 -12.29
C ASP A 54 -19.86 4.95 -11.88
N LYS A 55 -20.22 4.70 -10.61
CA LYS A 55 -21.59 4.86 -10.08
C LYS A 55 -21.78 6.17 -9.34
N ASN A 56 -20.78 6.56 -8.56
CA ASN A 56 -20.75 7.75 -7.73
C ASN A 56 -19.31 8.22 -7.50
N PRO A 57 -18.63 8.76 -8.53
CA PRO A 57 -17.24 9.22 -8.44
C PRO A 57 -17.04 10.33 -7.39
N GLY A 58 -18.10 11.05 -7.05
CA GLY A 58 -18.08 12.11 -6.04
C GLY A 58 -17.68 11.62 -4.65
N LEU A 59 -17.86 10.34 -4.30
CA LEU A 59 -17.49 9.82 -2.98
C LEU A 59 -15.98 9.87 -2.72
N ILE A 60 -15.17 9.79 -3.77
CA ILE A 60 -13.71 9.79 -3.66
C ILE A 60 -13.19 11.19 -3.31
N THR A 61 -13.85 12.25 -3.80
CA THR A 61 -13.50 13.65 -3.50
C THR A 61 -14.33 14.25 -2.37
N ASP A 62 -15.46 13.63 -2.01
CA ASP A 62 -16.26 13.98 -0.84
C ASP A 62 -15.49 13.64 0.44
N LEU A 63 -15.25 14.67 1.26
CA LEU A 63 -14.56 14.56 2.54
C LEU A 63 -15.49 14.09 3.66
N GLY A 64 -16.80 13.97 3.45
CA GLY A 64 -17.76 13.45 4.43
C GLY A 64 -17.77 11.92 4.54
N THR A 65 -16.93 11.22 3.78
CA THR A 65 -16.91 9.76 3.68
C THR A 65 -15.47 9.21 3.69
N PRO A 66 -15.25 8.01 4.26
CA PRO A 66 -13.94 7.36 4.26
C PRO A 66 -13.57 6.71 2.92
N VAL A 67 -14.47 6.68 1.92
CA VAL A 67 -14.23 6.04 0.61
C VAL A 67 -13.09 6.72 -0.14
N GLY A 68 -12.08 5.96 -0.58
CA GLY A 68 -10.92 6.46 -1.34
C GLY A 68 -10.01 7.37 -0.51
N LYS A 69 -9.80 7.06 0.77
CA LYS A 69 -9.07 7.88 1.76
C LYS A 69 -7.96 7.10 2.46
N LEU A 70 -6.95 7.83 2.93
CA LEU A 70 -6.12 7.40 4.06
C LEU A 70 -6.63 8.10 5.31
N LEU A 71 -7.00 7.33 6.33
CA LEU A 71 -7.48 7.83 7.62
C LEU A 71 -6.34 7.80 8.64
N ARG A 72 -6.37 8.73 9.61
CA ARG A 72 -5.47 8.81 10.76
C ARG A 72 -6.30 9.02 12.03
N MET A 73 -6.20 8.08 12.96
CA MET A 73 -7.04 7.99 14.15
C MET A 73 -6.26 7.60 15.40
N THR A 74 -6.82 7.89 16.56
CA THR A 74 -6.36 7.37 17.85
C THR A 74 -6.56 5.85 17.94
N LYS A 75 -5.95 5.21 18.94
CA LYS A 75 -6.10 3.77 19.22
C LYS A 75 -7.53 3.34 19.57
N ASP A 76 -8.39 4.32 19.84
CA ASP A 76 -9.81 4.14 20.18
C ASP A 76 -10.73 4.70 19.06
N GLY A 77 -10.20 4.91 17.85
CA GLY A 77 -10.97 5.18 16.63
C GLY A 77 -11.36 6.63 16.40
N GLN A 78 -11.11 7.52 17.37
CA GLN A 78 -11.37 8.95 17.21
C GLN A 78 -10.37 9.61 16.25
N ALA A 79 -10.76 10.69 15.58
CA ALA A 79 -9.84 11.51 14.78
C ALA A 79 -8.59 11.89 15.57
N ALA A 80 -7.42 11.72 14.95
CA ALA A 80 -6.16 12.13 15.56
C ALA A 80 -6.06 13.67 15.54
N PRO A 81 -5.55 14.31 16.60
CA PRO A 81 -5.32 15.76 16.60
C PRO A 81 -4.39 16.21 15.47
N GLY A 82 -4.70 17.37 14.87
CA GLY A 82 -3.93 17.95 13.78
C GLY A 82 -4.20 17.31 12.42
N ASN A 83 -5.32 16.59 12.28
CA ASN A 83 -5.73 16.11 10.96
C ASN A 83 -6.11 17.30 10.05
N PRO A 84 -5.81 17.24 8.75
CA PRO A 84 -5.96 18.37 7.82
C PRO A 84 -7.37 18.98 7.77
N PHE A 85 -8.38 18.15 7.98
CA PHE A 85 -9.79 18.51 7.82
C PHE A 85 -10.53 18.60 9.17
N GLU A 86 -9.84 18.55 10.30
CA GLU A 86 -10.46 18.48 11.64
C GLU A 86 -11.41 19.66 11.99
N ASN A 87 -11.29 20.78 11.29
CA ASN A 87 -12.12 21.98 11.49
C ASN A 87 -13.27 22.12 10.48
N ASP A 88 -13.38 21.22 9.50
CA ASP A 88 -14.50 21.19 8.58
C ASP A 88 -15.61 20.27 9.11
N LEU A 89 -16.72 20.87 9.54
CA LEU A 89 -17.87 20.16 10.11
C LEU A 89 -18.58 19.23 9.12
N ALA A 90 -18.37 19.41 7.82
CA ALA A 90 -18.91 18.52 6.79
C ALA A 90 -17.98 17.34 6.50
N SER A 91 -16.75 17.35 7.02
CA SER A 91 -15.76 16.31 6.77
C SER A 91 -15.74 15.24 7.86
N ASP A 92 -15.38 14.03 7.48
CA ASP A 92 -14.82 13.05 8.39
C ASP A 92 -13.44 13.53 8.85
N SER A 93 -13.39 14.01 10.09
CA SER A 93 -12.16 14.56 10.70
C SER A 93 -11.01 13.55 10.81
N ARG A 94 -11.24 12.25 10.55
CA ARG A 94 -10.17 11.24 10.50
C ARG A 94 -9.37 11.29 9.19
N ILE A 95 -9.86 11.93 8.14
CA ILE A 95 -9.19 11.94 6.84
C ILE A 95 -7.82 12.61 6.96
N PHE A 96 -6.78 11.87 6.54
CA PHE A 96 -5.42 12.35 6.41
C PHE A 96 -5.08 12.71 4.97
N ALA A 97 -5.47 11.89 4.00
CA ALA A 97 -5.30 12.14 2.56
C ALA A 97 -6.46 11.51 1.78
N TYR A 98 -6.67 11.93 0.53
CA TYR A 98 -7.83 11.52 -0.26
C TYR A 98 -7.53 11.39 -1.75
N GLY A 99 -8.46 10.81 -2.49
CA GLY A 99 -8.32 10.67 -3.94
C GLY A 99 -7.63 9.39 -4.37
N PHE A 100 -7.89 8.28 -3.68
CA PHE A 100 -7.33 6.97 -4.02
C PHE A 100 -8.38 6.04 -4.62
N ARG A 101 -7.98 5.12 -5.51
CA ARG A 101 -8.84 4.04 -6.02
C ARG A 101 -8.78 2.82 -5.12
N GLU A 102 -7.60 2.25 -4.99
CA GLU A 102 -7.33 1.01 -4.30
C GLU A 102 -5.95 1.10 -3.62
N PRO A 103 -5.84 1.88 -2.52
CA PRO A 103 -4.62 2.03 -1.76
C PRO A 103 -4.38 0.80 -0.88
N ILE A 104 -3.97 -0.33 -1.51
CA ILE A 104 -3.87 -1.64 -0.84
C ILE A 104 -2.91 -1.59 0.34
N SER A 105 -1.74 -0.97 0.16
CA SER A 105 -0.66 -1.01 1.13
C SER A 105 0.07 0.32 1.24
N PHE A 106 0.58 0.59 2.44
CA PHE A 106 1.45 1.73 2.70
C PHE A 106 2.40 1.39 3.85
N THR A 107 3.47 2.16 3.96
CA THR A 107 4.47 1.98 5.01
C THR A 107 5.12 3.31 5.37
N PHE A 108 5.80 3.34 6.51
CA PHE A 108 6.54 4.50 6.97
C PHE A 108 8.03 4.27 6.77
N SER A 109 8.73 5.25 6.22
CA SER A 109 10.18 5.30 6.32
C SER A 109 10.63 5.57 7.76
N PRO A 110 11.91 5.36 8.10
CA PRO A 110 12.47 5.74 9.40
C PRO A 110 12.32 7.23 9.72
N THR A 111 12.19 8.09 8.70
CA THR A 111 11.95 9.54 8.86
C THR A 111 10.47 9.90 9.03
N GLY A 112 9.57 8.92 8.90
CA GLY A 112 8.12 9.08 8.98
C GLY A 112 7.43 9.49 7.69
N THR A 113 8.15 9.49 6.56
CA THR A 113 7.53 9.66 5.23
C THR A 113 6.63 8.47 4.94
N ILE A 114 5.41 8.73 4.47
CA ILE A 114 4.47 7.67 4.09
C ILE A 114 4.67 7.35 2.62
N PHE A 115 4.99 6.09 2.32
CA PHE A 115 5.00 5.55 0.97
C PHE A 115 3.79 4.62 0.83
N GLY A 116 2.92 4.88 -0.13
CA GLY A 116 1.73 4.06 -0.37
C GLY A 116 1.50 3.79 -1.84
N ASN A 117 0.97 2.62 -2.16
CA ASN A 117 0.54 2.35 -3.53
C ASN A 117 -0.90 2.83 -3.75
N ASP A 118 -1.26 3.00 -5.02
CA ASP A 118 -2.66 3.05 -5.43
C ASP A 118 -2.81 2.22 -6.71
N ASN A 119 -3.60 1.15 -6.62
CA ASN A 119 -3.84 0.31 -7.79
C ASN A 119 -4.98 0.90 -8.63
N THR A 120 -4.69 1.23 -9.88
CA THR A 120 -5.64 1.91 -10.78
C THR A 120 -6.44 0.90 -11.63
N THR A 121 -7.19 1.33 -12.65
CA THR A 121 -8.11 0.43 -13.40
C THR A 121 -7.39 -0.55 -14.34
N ILE A 122 -6.62 -0.03 -15.29
CA ILE A 122 -5.99 -0.82 -16.36
C ILE A 122 -4.48 -0.61 -16.38
N SER A 123 -4.06 0.61 -16.10
CA SER A 123 -2.67 1.07 -16.11
C SER A 123 -2.51 2.26 -15.19
N CYS A 124 -1.27 2.68 -14.94
CA CYS A 124 -0.91 3.74 -13.99
C CYS A 124 -0.90 3.27 -12.53
N GLU A 125 -0.46 2.05 -12.25
CA GLU A 125 -0.25 1.57 -10.88
C GLU A 125 0.84 2.42 -10.22
N GLU A 126 0.55 2.97 -9.04
CA GLU A 126 1.33 4.08 -8.50
C GLU A 126 2.07 3.72 -7.22
N LEU A 127 3.24 4.33 -7.03
CA LEU A 127 3.83 4.58 -5.72
C LEU A 127 3.79 6.09 -5.45
N ASN A 128 3.18 6.43 -4.32
CA ASN A 128 2.94 7.79 -3.88
C ASN A 128 3.73 8.10 -2.61
N VAL A 129 4.20 9.34 -2.47
CA VAL A 129 4.53 9.93 -1.17
C VAL A 129 3.27 10.57 -0.63
N ILE A 130 2.76 10.04 0.49
CA ILE A 130 1.47 10.46 1.04
C ILE A 130 1.66 11.58 2.07
N GLU A 131 1.06 12.73 1.77
CA GLU A 131 1.14 13.95 2.57
C GLU A 131 -0.22 14.30 3.20
N ALA A 132 -0.17 14.97 4.34
CA ALA A 132 -1.36 15.43 5.05
C ALA A 132 -2.14 16.44 4.18
N GLY A 133 -3.39 16.10 3.84
CA GLY A 133 -4.30 16.91 3.03
C GLY A 133 -4.12 16.69 1.53
N GLY A 134 -3.20 15.82 1.11
CA GLY A 134 -2.91 15.55 -0.30
C GLY A 134 -4.11 14.92 -1.03
N TYR A 135 -4.29 15.33 -2.29
CA TYR A 135 -5.24 14.75 -3.23
C TYR A 135 -4.48 13.93 -4.29
N TYR A 136 -4.77 12.64 -4.41
CA TYR A 136 -4.04 11.71 -5.28
C TYR A 136 -4.71 11.46 -6.64
N GLY A 137 -5.67 12.32 -7.01
CA GLY A 137 -6.16 12.44 -8.38
C GLY A 137 -7.22 11.42 -8.80
N TRP A 138 -7.47 10.31 -8.10
CA TRP A 138 -8.62 9.45 -8.42
C TRP A 138 -9.95 10.21 -8.15
N PRO A 139 -10.98 10.08 -8.98
CA PRO A 139 -11.10 9.26 -10.19
C PRO A 139 -10.76 9.97 -11.50
N GLU A 140 -10.12 11.14 -11.44
CA GLU A 140 -9.70 11.91 -12.62
C GLU A 140 -8.47 11.27 -13.28
N MET A 141 -7.65 10.61 -12.47
CA MET A 141 -6.51 9.77 -12.86
C MET A 141 -6.92 8.46 -13.52
N GLY A 142 -6.28 8.09 -14.63
CA GLY A 142 -6.23 6.69 -15.06
C GLY A 142 -7.56 5.99 -15.37
N ALA A 143 -8.66 6.72 -15.51
CA ALA A 143 -9.86 6.18 -16.15
C ALA A 143 -9.55 5.99 -17.64
N PHE A 144 -9.68 4.77 -18.15
CA PHE A 144 -9.51 4.52 -19.58
C PHE A 144 -10.45 5.45 -20.39
N PRO A 145 -9.96 6.24 -21.37
CA PRO A 145 -8.66 6.18 -22.03
C PRO A 145 -7.74 7.40 -21.75
N PHE A 146 -7.50 7.79 -20.50
CA PHE A 146 -6.58 8.90 -20.19
C PHE A 146 -5.10 8.45 -20.26
N ASP A 147 -4.44 8.79 -21.37
CA ASP A 147 -3.18 8.22 -21.86
C ASP A 147 -1.88 8.60 -21.11
N ASN A 148 -1.91 9.40 -20.04
CA ASN A 148 -0.66 9.97 -19.49
C ASN A 148 -0.40 9.75 -17.99
N CYS A 149 -1.26 9.05 -17.25
CA CYS A 149 -1.07 8.79 -15.80
C CYS A 149 -0.72 10.06 -14.98
N LEU A 150 -1.26 11.22 -15.36
CA LEU A 150 -1.03 12.49 -14.66
C LEU A 150 -2.24 12.93 -13.85
N ALA A 151 -2.04 13.20 -12.56
CA ALA A 151 -3.11 13.61 -11.64
C ALA A 151 -3.35 15.11 -11.74
N ALA A 152 -4.22 15.54 -12.64
CA ALA A 152 -4.53 16.96 -12.79
C ALA A 152 -6.02 17.26 -12.54
N PRO A 153 -6.37 17.98 -11.46
CA PRO A 153 -5.55 18.40 -10.29
C PRO A 153 -5.11 17.24 -9.36
N GLY A 154 -3.91 17.28 -8.79
CA GLY A 154 -3.47 16.29 -7.79
C GLY A 154 -1.96 16.14 -7.62
N ASN A 155 -1.57 15.45 -6.55
CA ASN A 155 -0.21 15.03 -6.27
C ASN A 155 0.18 13.93 -7.26
N GLN A 156 1.36 14.05 -7.86
CA GLN A 156 1.85 13.07 -8.82
C GLN A 156 2.49 11.89 -8.10
N ALA A 157 2.32 10.68 -8.65
CA ALA A 157 3.11 9.53 -8.25
C ALA A 157 4.60 9.79 -8.46
N ILE A 158 5.41 9.28 -7.54
CA ILE A 158 6.87 9.35 -7.63
C ILE A 158 7.45 8.19 -8.45
N HIS A 159 6.64 7.18 -8.74
CA HIS A 159 6.97 6.04 -9.57
C HIS A 159 5.69 5.37 -10.06
N HIS A 160 5.67 5.00 -11.34
CA HIS A 160 4.67 4.10 -11.89
C HIS A 160 5.30 2.73 -12.09
N PHE A 161 4.69 1.71 -11.49
CA PHE A 161 5.11 0.33 -11.70
C PHE A 161 4.91 -0.03 -13.17
N SER A 162 5.66 -0.99 -13.71
CA SER A 162 5.52 -1.44 -15.10
C SER A 162 5.69 -2.94 -15.22
N ARG A 163 5.25 -3.50 -16.36
CA ARG A 163 5.40 -4.93 -16.63
C ARG A 163 6.88 -5.31 -16.71
N GLU A 164 7.22 -6.52 -16.26
CA GLU A 164 8.55 -7.09 -16.44
C GLU A 164 9.02 -6.97 -17.91
N GLY A 165 10.26 -6.52 -18.07
CA GLY A 165 10.88 -6.25 -19.38
C GLY A 165 10.56 -4.88 -19.99
N LEU A 166 9.77 -4.04 -19.31
CA LEU A 166 9.57 -2.64 -19.66
C LEU A 166 10.31 -1.73 -18.67
N GLU A 167 10.64 -0.52 -19.13
CA GLU A 167 11.22 0.50 -18.25
C GLU A 167 10.24 0.88 -17.13
N PRO A 168 10.74 1.21 -15.92
CA PRO A 168 9.96 1.91 -14.91
C PRO A 168 9.28 3.14 -15.51
N ASN A 169 8.00 3.37 -15.19
CA ASN A 169 7.15 4.40 -15.80
C ASN A 169 6.67 4.18 -17.24
N ALA A 170 6.84 2.97 -17.80
CA ALA A 170 6.10 2.62 -19.01
C ALA A 170 4.60 2.56 -18.70
N PHE A 171 3.79 3.38 -19.39
CA PHE A 171 2.34 3.51 -19.20
C PHE A 171 1.52 2.22 -19.47
N ILE A 172 2.17 1.13 -19.88
CA ILE A 172 1.56 -0.19 -20.11
C ILE A 172 1.84 -1.06 -18.88
N SER A 173 1.41 -0.59 -17.71
CA SER A 173 1.55 -1.34 -16.46
C SER A 173 0.33 -2.20 -16.20
N PHE A 174 0.51 -3.50 -16.29
CA PHE A 174 -0.48 -4.48 -15.86
C PHE A 174 0.09 -5.22 -14.66
N VAL A 175 0.54 -4.48 -13.64
CA VAL A 175 0.92 -5.09 -12.36
C VAL A 175 -0.14 -4.79 -11.31
N GLU A 176 -0.10 -5.52 -10.22
CA GLU A 176 -0.97 -5.32 -9.06
C GLU A 176 -0.07 -5.39 -7.83
N VAL A 177 0.11 -4.24 -7.18
CA VAL A 177 0.89 -4.18 -5.93
C VAL A 177 0.00 -4.67 -4.80
N SER A 178 0.53 -5.61 -4.02
CA SER A 178 -0.19 -6.25 -2.91
C SER A 178 0.40 -5.92 -1.54
N ALA A 179 1.68 -5.54 -1.48
CA ALA A 179 2.34 -5.18 -0.23
C ALA A 179 3.49 -4.22 -0.43
N LEU A 180 3.65 -3.31 0.53
CA LEU A 180 4.77 -2.40 0.71
C LEU A 180 5.32 -2.53 2.13
N SER A 181 6.62 -2.65 2.27
CA SER A 181 7.27 -2.63 3.57
C SER A 181 8.65 -1.98 3.48
N PHE A 182 8.90 -0.99 4.33
CA PHE A 182 10.19 -0.30 4.33
C PHE A 182 11.25 -1.18 4.99
N LEU A 183 12.30 -1.51 4.24
CA LEU A 183 13.48 -2.16 4.75
C LEU A 183 14.42 -1.09 5.29
N SER A 184 14.66 -1.14 6.60
CA SER A 184 15.68 -0.35 7.28
C SER A 184 16.47 -1.26 8.21
N ASN A 185 17.72 -0.90 8.51
CA ASN A 185 18.64 -1.76 9.27
C ASN A 185 18.83 -3.13 8.62
N SER A 186 18.86 -3.16 7.28
CA SER A 186 18.97 -4.39 6.49
C SER A 186 20.17 -5.25 6.92
N PRO A 187 19.97 -6.53 7.25
CA PRO A 187 21.06 -7.49 7.35
C PRO A 187 21.61 -7.90 5.97
N TYR A 188 20.91 -7.56 4.89
CA TYR A 188 21.28 -7.86 3.51
C TYR A 188 22.15 -6.72 2.96
N ASP A 189 23.44 -6.99 2.78
CA ASP A 189 24.43 -6.01 2.32
C ASP A 189 24.06 -5.37 0.95
N LEU A 190 23.36 -6.12 0.10
CA LEU A 190 22.99 -5.69 -1.25
C LEU A 190 21.70 -4.86 -1.32
N LEU A 191 20.76 -5.04 -0.38
CA LEU A 191 19.46 -4.38 -0.46
C LEU A 191 19.46 -2.98 0.18
N GLY A 192 20.29 -2.78 1.21
CA GLY A 192 20.34 -1.51 1.95
C GLY A 192 18.95 -1.03 2.42
N ASP A 193 18.81 0.28 2.61
CA ASP A 193 17.49 0.89 2.86
C ASP A 193 16.70 0.95 1.55
N SER A 194 15.55 0.29 1.51
CA SER A 194 14.74 0.17 0.29
C SER A 194 13.27 -0.10 0.61
N LEU A 195 12.40 0.07 -0.39
CA LEU A 195 11.02 -0.35 -0.30
C LEU A 195 10.88 -1.77 -0.84
N ILE A 196 10.45 -2.70 0.00
CA ILE A 196 10.12 -4.06 -0.40
C ILE A 196 8.70 -4.08 -0.92
N VAL A 197 8.53 -4.59 -2.14
CA VAL A 197 7.26 -4.60 -2.87
C VAL A 197 6.91 -6.02 -3.26
N CYS A 198 5.69 -6.46 -2.95
CA CYS A 198 5.11 -7.67 -3.51
C CYS A 198 4.13 -7.29 -4.62
N GLU A 199 4.40 -7.68 -5.86
CA GLU A 199 3.59 -7.34 -7.03
C GLU A 199 3.27 -8.58 -7.87
N SER A 200 2.18 -8.57 -8.61
CA SER A 200 1.84 -9.65 -9.56
C SER A 200 1.38 -9.08 -10.90
N GLN A 201 1.31 -9.90 -11.95
CA GLN A 201 0.78 -9.44 -13.24
C GLN A 201 -0.75 -9.43 -13.20
N LYS A 202 -1.34 -8.26 -13.44
CA LYS A 202 -2.79 -8.04 -13.52
C LYS A 202 -3.38 -8.94 -14.61
N GLY A 203 -4.34 -9.78 -14.22
CA GLY A 203 -4.99 -10.74 -15.12
C GLY A 203 -4.35 -12.13 -15.22
N ALA A 204 -3.16 -12.36 -14.65
CA ALA A 204 -2.54 -13.70 -14.59
C ALA A 204 -3.38 -14.72 -13.79
N ALA A 205 -4.17 -14.24 -12.83
CA ALA A 205 -5.16 -15.04 -12.14
C ALA A 205 -6.40 -15.35 -13.01
N ALA A 206 -6.75 -14.47 -13.96
CA ALA A 206 -7.95 -14.57 -14.79
C ALA A 206 -7.75 -15.40 -16.08
N ASP A 207 -6.53 -15.42 -16.62
CA ASP A 207 -6.18 -16.21 -17.82
C ASP A 207 -5.63 -17.61 -17.51
N GLY A 208 -5.50 -17.95 -16.22
CA GLY A 208 -4.98 -19.25 -15.77
C GLY A 208 -3.47 -19.41 -15.96
N THR A 209 -2.76 -18.41 -16.47
CA THR A 209 -1.30 -18.34 -16.48
C THR A 209 -0.84 -17.79 -15.14
N ASN A 210 -1.07 -18.57 -14.09
CA ASN A 210 -0.60 -18.27 -12.74
C ASN A 210 0.93 -18.18 -12.73
N THR A 211 1.47 -16.99 -12.99
CA THR A 211 2.84 -16.68 -12.60
C THR A 211 2.79 -16.30 -11.13
N ASP A 212 3.65 -16.90 -10.32
CA ASP A 212 3.87 -16.39 -8.97
C ASP A 212 4.31 -14.92 -9.08
N GLY A 213 3.93 -14.11 -8.09
CA GLY A 213 4.28 -12.69 -8.08
C GLY A 213 5.76 -12.47 -7.79
N VAL A 214 6.18 -11.22 -7.89
CA VAL A 214 7.55 -10.77 -7.74
C VAL A 214 7.70 -10.10 -6.38
N LEU A 215 8.74 -10.48 -5.64
CA LEU A 215 9.28 -9.67 -4.56
C LEU A 215 10.36 -8.77 -5.15
N ARG A 216 10.21 -7.46 -5.00
CA ARG A 216 11.10 -6.44 -5.55
C ARG A 216 11.63 -5.55 -4.43
N SER A 217 12.86 -5.06 -4.59
CA SER A 217 13.39 -3.93 -3.84
C SER A 217 13.40 -2.70 -4.74
N LEU A 218 12.87 -1.58 -4.23
CA LEU A 218 13.02 -0.26 -4.84
C LEU A 218 13.98 0.58 -4.01
N THR A 219 15.08 1.01 -4.61
CA THR A 219 16.04 1.91 -3.98
C THR A 219 15.51 3.34 -4.02
N LEU A 220 15.57 4.04 -2.88
CA LEU A 220 15.09 5.40 -2.73
C LEU A 220 16.25 6.39 -2.53
N SER A 221 16.13 7.57 -3.13
CA SER A 221 16.96 8.74 -2.82
C SER A 221 16.04 9.91 -2.47
N GLY A 222 15.81 10.11 -1.18
CA GLY A 222 14.74 10.99 -0.71
C GLY A 222 13.37 10.43 -1.11
N GLU A 223 12.59 11.23 -1.85
CA GLU A 223 11.24 10.91 -2.31
C GLU A 223 11.20 10.43 -3.75
N GLN A 224 12.29 9.84 -4.24
CA GLN A 224 12.41 9.39 -5.63
C GLN A 224 12.92 7.96 -5.68
N VAL A 225 12.37 7.16 -6.59
CA VAL A 225 12.86 5.82 -6.89
C VAL A 225 14.06 5.94 -7.85
N THR A 226 15.22 5.44 -7.42
CA THR A 226 16.47 5.49 -8.20
C THR A 226 16.96 4.14 -8.67
N GLY A 227 16.36 3.05 -8.18
CA GLY A 227 16.75 1.68 -8.52
C GLY A 227 15.59 0.72 -8.29
N SER A 228 15.63 -0.41 -8.99
CA SER A 228 14.63 -1.46 -8.91
C SER A 228 15.28 -2.80 -9.20
N GLU A 229 15.13 -3.76 -8.28
CA GLU A 229 15.71 -5.10 -8.39
C GLU A 229 14.69 -6.17 -8.01
N VAL A 230 14.60 -7.21 -8.83
CA VAL A 230 13.80 -8.39 -8.51
C VAL A 230 14.58 -9.30 -7.57
N ILE A 231 14.03 -9.57 -6.39
CA ILE A 231 14.61 -10.47 -5.38
C ILE A 231 14.22 -11.93 -5.70
N THR A 232 12.93 -12.17 -5.94
CA THR A 232 12.41 -13.52 -6.25
C THR A 232 11.06 -13.44 -6.97
N ASN A 233 10.77 -14.45 -7.80
CA ASN A 233 9.50 -14.59 -8.52
C ASN A 233 8.56 -15.56 -7.80
N SER A 234 8.45 -15.44 -6.47
CA SER A 234 7.62 -16.33 -5.65
C SER A 234 6.74 -15.60 -4.63
N CYS A 235 6.65 -14.28 -4.71
CA CYS A 235 5.83 -13.50 -3.77
C CYS A 235 4.35 -13.62 -4.11
N PHE A 236 3.51 -13.71 -3.10
CA PHE A 236 2.07 -13.81 -3.27
C PHE A 236 1.35 -13.08 -2.15
N GLY A 237 0.78 -11.93 -2.48
CA GLY A 237 -0.15 -11.19 -1.63
C GLY A 237 0.47 -10.40 -0.48
N GLU A 238 1.60 -10.84 0.10
CA GLU A 238 2.12 -10.17 1.29
C GLU A 238 3.65 -10.25 1.46
N ALA A 239 4.23 -9.14 1.92
CA ALA A 239 5.63 -9.05 2.36
C ALA A 239 5.78 -8.04 3.51
N ARG A 240 6.58 -8.41 4.51
CA ARG A 240 6.84 -7.59 5.70
C ARG A 240 8.29 -7.66 6.13
N VAL A 241 8.82 -6.50 6.49
CA VAL A 241 10.11 -6.37 7.16
C VAL A 241 9.88 -6.44 8.67
N ALA A 242 10.54 -7.38 9.33
CA ALA A 242 10.52 -7.50 10.78
C ALA A 242 11.39 -6.42 11.45
N PRO A 243 11.22 -6.15 12.76
CA PRO A 243 12.02 -5.12 13.46
C PRO A 243 13.54 -5.35 13.45
N ASP A 244 13.98 -6.59 13.21
CA ASP A 244 15.39 -6.98 13.05
C ASP A 244 15.89 -6.84 11.60
N GLY A 245 15.08 -6.27 10.70
CA GLY A 245 15.41 -6.05 9.30
C GLY A 245 15.20 -7.27 8.40
N ILE A 246 14.75 -8.41 8.94
CA ILE A 246 14.52 -9.62 8.14
C ILE A 246 13.25 -9.46 7.30
N VAL A 247 13.35 -9.77 6.01
CA VAL A 247 12.20 -9.77 5.10
C VAL A 247 11.49 -11.12 5.17
N TYR A 248 10.20 -11.11 5.46
CA TYR A 248 9.30 -12.24 5.32
C TYR A 248 8.35 -11.98 4.16
N TYR A 249 8.07 -13.00 3.36
CA TYR A 249 7.13 -12.89 2.26
C TYR A 249 6.29 -14.16 2.15
N ALA A 250 5.03 -13.99 1.78
CA ALA A 250 4.15 -15.10 1.51
C ALA A 250 4.38 -15.63 0.09
N THR A 251 4.31 -16.94 -0.05
CA THR A 251 4.03 -17.62 -1.30
C THR A 251 2.59 -18.12 -1.25
N ARG A 252 2.13 -18.81 -2.30
CA ARG A 252 0.79 -19.41 -2.30
C ARG A 252 0.54 -20.41 -1.16
N THR A 253 1.59 -21.03 -0.62
CA THR A 253 1.45 -22.17 0.31
C THR A 253 2.19 -22.00 1.62
N GLU A 254 3.08 -21.02 1.74
CA GLU A 254 3.96 -20.88 2.89
C GLU A 254 4.43 -19.43 3.06
N VAL A 255 4.78 -19.07 4.28
CA VAL A 255 5.53 -17.85 4.59
C VAL A 255 7.01 -18.21 4.57
N ARG A 256 7.79 -17.48 3.78
CA ARG A 256 9.24 -17.63 3.67
C ARG A 256 9.96 -16.48 4.35
N MET A 257 11.12 -16.81 4.90
CA MET A 257 12.10 -15.84 5.34
C MET A 257 13.11 -15.65 4.22
N LEU A 258 13.39 -14.41 3.84
CA LEU A 258 14.45 -14.11 2.89
C LEU A 258 15.79 -14.36 3.58
N MET A 259 16.54 -15.32 3.05
CA MET A 259 17.87 -15.67 3.53
C MET A 259 18.90 -14.80 2.81
N ASP A 260 19.92 -14.34 3.54
CA ASP A 260 21.16 -13.86 2.91
C ASP A 260 21.91 -15.07 2.30
N ASP A 261 22.84 -14.84 1.37
CA ASP A 261 23.59 -15.90 0.68
C ASP A 261 24.10 -16.96 1.70
N PRO A 262 23.75 -18.26 1.54
CA PRO A 262 24.06 -19.31 2.50
C PRO A 262 25.56 -19.50 2.81
N ALA A 263 26.48 -18.91 2.05
CA ALA A 263 27.91 -18.92 2.36
C ALA A 263 28.27 -18.29 3.73
N ARG A 264 27.37 -17.48 4.32
CA ARG A 264 27.61 -16.77 5.59
C ARG A 264 26.96 -17.41 6.82
N LEU A 265 26.05 -18.38 6.63
CA LEU A 265 25.32 -19.07 7.70
C LEU A 265 25.91 -20.46 8.04
N ALA A 266 26.93 -20.91 7.32
CA ALA A 266 27.72 -22.05 7.76
C ALA A 266 28.50 -21.64 9.02
N PRO A 267 28.40 -22.38 10.14
CA PRO A 267 29.37 -22.21 11.22
C PRO A 267 30.76 -22.45 10.62
N ASP A 268 31.68 -21.52 10.87
CA ASP A 268 33.06 -21.56 10.39
C ASP A 268 33.67 -22.94 10.68
N PRO A 269 34.11 -23.72 9.66
CA PRO A 269 34.72 -25.01 9.89
C PRO A 269 36.21 -24.82 10.21
N PHE A 270 36.52 -24.21 11.36
CA PHE A 270 37.87 -24.23 11.93
C PHE A 270 37.85 -24.40 13.45
#